data_AF-A0A3B9C0L5-F1
#
_entry.id   AF-A0A3B9C0L5-F1
#
_cell.length_a   1.000
_cell.length_b   1.000
_cell.length_c   1.000
_cell.angle_alpha   90.00
_cell.angle_beta   90.00
_cell.angle_gamma   90.00
#
_symmetry.space_group_name_H-M   'P 1'
#
loop_
_entity.id
_entity.type
_entity.pdbx_description
1 polymer ?
#
loop_
_entity_poly.entity_id
_entity_poly.type
_entity_poly.pdbx_seq_one_letter_code
_entity_poly.pdbx_strand_id
1 'polypeptide(L)'
;MQMNYMSPAMSAHQKIINQRLKVSLNSLFCVSEGKNLNEALQQADQSEKQLETALRKNEISAYQGIASFLLSDDKIQERQNHWKSYWTPLKKARLQSQLQRIGTETGFNKTAFDGIVRLLNEAPKSPDSIYHNTFKNLFAGLVLEDSNGVRVISVVKASQVQRTNFIEHFTSSSHQYVTDRQMITSRFVTLIRDDFYNILFYTSFIVFFTILISYGRIEIALISFIPMVLTWICILGLMGLLGIEFNIINIIISTLIFGLGDDYSIFITDGLLEKYKYGKPKLSSIRVSIYLSAMTTIIGLGVLIFAKHPALQSIALVSVIGILSMLLISQNIQPLLFNYFIQKRANKKFHPFTLWSFT
;
A
#
# COMPACT_ATOMS: atom_id res chain seq x y z
N MET A 1 4.31 -8.68 8.76
CA MET A 1 5.77 -8.80 8.92
C MET A 1 6.45 -7.42 8.91
N GLN A 2 7.60 -7.23 9.58
CA GLN A 2 8.38 -5.98 9.50
C GLN A 2 9.04 -5.90 8.13
N MET A 3 8.52 -5.06 7.23
CA MET A 3 9.13 -4.86 5.90
C MET A 3 10.52 -4.21 5.97
N ASN A 4 10.83 -3.52 7.07
CA ASN A 4 12.08 -2.80 7.28
C ASN A 4 12.87 -3.42 8.44
N TYR A 5 14.19 -3.38 8.33
CA TYR A 5 15.08 -3.70 9.43
C TYR A 5 14.82 -2.76 10.62
N MET A 6 14.58 -3.33 11.80
CA MET A 6 14.52 -2.59 13.07
C MET A 6 15.57 -3.15 14.01
N SER A 7 16.46 -2.28 14.50
CA SER A 7 17.41 -2.68 15.55
C SER A 7 16.66 -3.07 16.83
N PRO A 8 17.25 -3.91 17.71
CA PRO A 8 16.64 -4.28 18.99
C PRO A 8 16.27 -3.06 19.83
N ALA A 9 17.13 -2.03 19.85
CA ALA A 9 16.88 -0.77 20.53
C ALA A 9 15.68 -0.01 19.94
N MET A 10 15.56 0.07 18.61
CA MET A 10 14.40 0.71 17.96
C MET A 10 13.11 -0.06 18.23
N SER A 11 13.14 -1.38 18.23
CA SER A 11 11.98 -2.22 18.54
C SER A 11 11.50 -2.01 19.99
N ALA A 12 12.43 -1.92 20.94
CA ALA A 12 12.12 -1.60 22.33
C ALA A 12 11.47 -0.21 22.47
N HIS A 13 12.06 0.82 21.85
CA HIS A 13 11.47 2.17 21.86
C HIS A 13 10.10 2.22 21.18
N GLN A 14 9.91 1.53 20.05
CA GLN A 14 8.62 1.46 19.37
C GLN A 14 7.54 0.84 20.25
N LYS A 15 7.86 -0.23 21.00
CA LYS A 15 6.92 -0.83 21.96
C LYS A 15 6.51 0.16 23.05
N ILE A 16 7.47 0.90 23.60
CA ILE A 16 7.19 1.93 24.62
C ILE A 16 6.29 3.04 24.04
N ILE A 17 6.59 3.53 22.84
CA ILE A 17 5.79 4.53 22.15
C ILE A 17 4.37 4.02 21.90
N ASN A 18 4.22 2.79 21.39
CA ASN A 18 2.91 2.19 21.12
C ASN A 18 2.09 2.00 22.40
N GLN A 19 2.72 1.56 23.50
CA GLN A 19 2.05 1.38 24.79
C GLN A 19 1.61 2.71 25.41
N ARG A 20 2.49 3.73 25.39
CA ARG A 20 2.22 5.01 26.07
C ARG A 20 1.27 5.91 25.29
N LEU A 21 1.43 5.98 23.98
CA LEU A 21 0.65 6.92 23.18
C LEU A 21 -0.70 6.33 22.75
N LYS A 22 -0.93 5.00 22.85
CA LYS A 22 -2.02 4.30 22.15
C LYS A 22 -2.12 4.69 20.66
N VAL A 23 -1.09 5.33 20.11
CA VAL A 23 -1.06 5.96 18.78
C VAL A 23 -0.97 4.89 17.69
N SER A 24 -0.59 3.66 18.03
CA SER A 24 -0.70 2.51 17.13
C SER A 24 -2.14 2.06 16.88
N LEU A 25 -3.16 2.71 17.49
CA LEU A 25 -4.50 2.70 16.93
C LEU A 25 -4.42 3.41 15.58
N ASN A 26 -4.61 2.63 14.52
CA ASN A 26 -4.35 2.98 13.14
C ASN A 26 -5.05 4.29 12.76
N SER A 27 -4.31 5.41 12.78
CA SER A 27 -4.86 6.72 12.43
C SER A 27 -5.52 6.64 11.07
N LEU A 28 -6.73 7.16 11.00
CA LEU A 28 -7.46 7.45 9.78
C LEU A 28 -7.42 8.96 9.59
N PHE A 29 -7.22 9.41 8.36
CA PHE A 29 -7.26 10.82 8.00
C PHE A 29 -8.55 11.02 7.21
N CYS A 30 -9.51 11.69 7.83
CA CYS A 30 -10.75 12.09 7.20
C CYS A 30 -10.52 13.45 6.56
N VAL A 31 -10.65 13.52 5.24
CA VAL A 31 -10.38 14.72 4.46
C VAL A 31 -11.70 15.31 4.00
N SER A 32 -11.86 16.62 4.18
CA SER A 32 -12.98 17.41 3.69
C SER A 32 -12.45 18.43 2.68
N GLU A 33 -12.98 18.40 1.46
CA GLU A 33 -12.53 19.25 0.37
C GLU A 33 -13.49 20.41 0.10
N GLY A 34 -12.94 21.54 -0.36
CA GLY A 34 -13.71 22.68 -0.87
C GLY A 34 -12.86 23.52 -1.81
N LYS A 35 -13.48 24.38 -2.61
CA LYS A 35 -12.76 25.26 -3.56
C LYS A 35 -12.01 26.38 -2.85
N ASN A 36 -12.46 26.73 -1.65
CA ASN A 36 -11.83 27.70 -0.77
C ASN A 36 -11.86 27.20 0.68
N LEU A 37 -11.15 27.90 1.58
CA LEU A 37 -11.04 27.51 2.99
C LEU A 37 -12.41 27.42 3.67
N ASN A 38 -13.32 28.36 3.41
CA ASN A 38 -14.63 28.36 4.05
C ASN A 38 -15.48 27.15 3.63
N GLU A 39 -15.51 26.83 2.33
CA GLU A 39 -16.23 25.64 1.83
C GLU A 39 -15.64 24.35 2.41
N ALA A 40 -14.31 24.25 2.50
CA ALA A 40 -13.65 23.09 3.11
C ALA A 40 -13.97 22.97 4.62
N LEU A 41 -14.06 24.10 5.33
CA LEU A 41 -14.45 24.14 6.74
C LEU A 41 -15.94 23.79 6.95
N GLN A 42 -16.83 24.22 6.05
CA GLN A 42 -18.25 23.80 6.08
C GLN A 42 -18.37 22.27 5.91
N GLN A 43 -17.62 21.69 4.98
CA GLN A 43 -17.58 20.23 4.82
C GLN A 43 -16.96 19.53 6.03
N ALA A 44 -15.92 20.12 6.63
CA ALA A 44 -15.30 19.61 7.85
C ALA A 44 -16.27 19.66 9.05
N ASP A 45 -17.10 20.70 9.16
CA ASP A 45 -18.14 20.82 10.20
C ASP A 45 -19.22 19.74 10.05
N GLN A 46 -19.60 19.38 8.82
CA GLN A 46 -20.52 18.28 8.57
C GLN A 46 -19.89 16.93 8.94
N SER A 47 -18.61 16.74 8.58
CA SER A 47 -17.81 15.57 8.95
C SER A 47 -17.69 15.42 10.47
N GLU A 48 -17.45 16.51 11.22
CA GLU A 48 -17.37 16.45 12.69
C GLU A 48 -18.65 15.89 13.33
N LYS A 49 -19.85 16.22 12.82
CA LYS A 49 -21.11 15.65 13.31
C LYS A 49 -21.18 14.13 13.11
N GLN A 50 -20.65 13.64 11.98
CA GLN A 50 -20.55 12.19 11.72
C GLN A 50 -19.52 11.54 12.65
N LEU A 51 -18.37 12.18 12.87
CA LEU A 51 -17.34 11.71 13.80
C LEU A 51 -17.83 11.65 15.25
N GLU A 52 -18.57 12.65 15.71
CA GLU A 52 -19.21 12.64 17.03
C GLU A 52 -20.20 11.48 17.16
N THR A 53 -20.98 11.21 16.12
CA THR A 53 -21.92 10.08 16.09
C THR A 53 -21.18 8.75 16.15
N ALA A 54 -20.10 8.61 15.38
CA ALA A 54 -19.24 7.42 15.38
C ALA A 54 -18.56 7.21 16.74
N LEU A 55 -18.15 8.29 17.42
CA LEU A 55 -17.57 8.25 18.76
C LEU A 55 -18.58 7.74 19.78
N ARG A 56 -19.84 8.22 19.73
CA ARG A 56 -20.92 7.77 20.60
C ARG A 56 -21.31 6.30 20.36
N LYS A 57 -21.19 5.82 19.12
CA LYS A 57 -21.41 4.41 18.74
C LYS A 57 -20.22 3.49 19.07
N ASN A 58 -19.13 4.02 19.64
CA ASN A 58 -17.87 3.31 19.88
C ASN A 58 -17.22 2.75 18.61
N GLU A 59 -17.52 3.29 17.42
CA GLU A 59 -16.85 2.91 16.15
C GLU A 59 -15.44 3.50 16.06
N ILE A 60 -15.23 4.64 16.71
CA ILE A 60 -13.94 5.29 16.88
C ILE A 60 -13.66 5.51 18.36
N SER A 61 -12.38 5.58 18.71
CA SER A 61 -11.91 5.78 20.10
C SER A 61 -11.63 7.24 20.45
N ALA A 62 -11.23 8.02 19.45
CA ALA A 62 -10.98 9.45 19.56
C ALA A 62 -10.93 10.07 18.16
N TYR A 63 -11.15 11.37 18.05
CA TYR A 63 -10.81 12.15 16.87
C TYR A 63 -10.24 13.51 17.27
N GLN A 64 -9.50 14.12 16.35
CA GLN A 64 -8.94 15.45 16.45
C GLN A 64 -9.24 16.18 15.14
N GLY A 65 -10.23 17.07 15.18
CA GLY A 65 -10.58 17.98 14.09
C GLY A 65 -10.03 19.38 14.34
N ILE A 66 -9.94 20.17 13.26
CA ILE A 66 -9.58 21.59 13.34
C ILE A 66 -10.84 22.47 13.33
N ALA A 67 -12.01 21.95 12.95
CA ALA A 67 -13.20 22.77 12.74
C ALA A 67 -13.77 23.34 14.07
N SER A 68 -13.25 22.91 15.22
CA SER A 68 -13.46 23.57 16.51
C SER A 68 -12.65 24.86 16.69
N PHE A 69 -11.49 24.98 16.02
CA PHE A 69 -10.55 26.10 16.10
C PHE A 69 -10.56 26.99 14.85
N LEU A 70 -10.86 26.46 13.68
CA LEU A 70 -11.12 27.24 12.47
C LEU A 70 -12.60 27.06 12.14
N LEU A 71 -13.39 28.10 12.39
CA LEU A 71 -14.83 28.05 12.20
C LEU A 71 -15.18 28.48 10.78
N SER A 72 -16.15 27.81 10.16
CA SER A 72 -16.79 28.30 8.94
C SER A 72 -17.62 29.56 9.23
N ASP A 73 -17.83 30.37 8.20
CA ASP A 73 -18.62 31.61 8.29
C ASP A 73 -20.05 31.33 8.80
N ASP A 74 -20.66 30.23 8.35
CA ASP A 74 -22.00 29.79 8.79
C ASP A 74 -22.02 29.49 10.29
N LYS A 75 -21.01 28.78 10.79
CA LYS A 75 -20.90 28.41 12.21
C LYS A 75 -20.58 29.61 13.08
N ILE A 76 -19.82 30.58 12.56
CA ILE A 76 -19.61 31.88 13.22
C ILE A 76 -20.96 32.60 13.35
N GLN A 77 -21.73 32.70 12.27
CA GLN A 77 -23.04 33.36 12.27
C GLN A 77 -24.03 32.66 13.20
N GLU A 78 -24.08 31.32 13.19
CA GLU A 78 -24.90 30.52 14.09
C GLU A 78 -24.57 30.83 15.56
N ARG A 79 -23.28 30.82 15.93
CA ARG A 79 -22.83 31.12 17.29
C ARG A 79 -23.11 32.56 17.71
N GLN A 80 -22.94 33.52 16.80
CA GLN A 80 -23.28 34.93 17.06
C GLN A 80 -24.78 35.11 17.29
N ASN A 81 -25.61 34.43 16.50
CA ASN A 81 -27.07 34.45 16.66
C ASN A 81 -27.50 33.80 17.98
N HIS A 82 -26.90 32.66 18.33
CA HIS A 82 -27.14 31.98 19.61
C HIS A 82 -26.71 32.85 20.80
N TRP A 83 -25.58 33.55 20.71
CA TRP A 83 -25.15 34.50 21.74
C TRP A 83 -26.16 35.65 21.93
N LYS A 84 -26.63 36.23 20.82
CA LYS A 84 -27.64 37.31 20.83
C LYS A 84 -28.98 36.86 21.40
N SER A 85 -29.44 35.66 21.06
CA SER A 85 -30.71 35.11 21.55
C SER A 85 -30.63 34.68 23.02
N TYR A 86 -29.48 34.14 23.45
CA TYR A 86 -29.29 33.71 24.83
C TYR A 86 -29.19 34.92 25.78
N TRP A 87 -28.45 35.96 25.43
CA TRP A 87 -28.21 37.15 26.26
C TRP A 87 -29.23 38.27 26.02
N THR A 88 -30.42 38.09 26.59
CA THR A 88 -31.44 39.15 26.62
C THR A 88 -31.02 40.32 27.54
N PRO A 89 -31.53 41.55 27.32
CA PRO A 89 -31.24 42.69 28.18
C PRO A 89 -31.51 42.40 29.67
N LEU A 90 -32.59 41.67 29.95
CA LEU A 90 -32.95 41.25 31.32
C LEU A 90 -31.92 40.30 31.93
N LYS A 91 -31.43 39.31 31.18
CA LYS A 91 -30.39 38.39 31.66
C LYS A 91 -29.06 39.10 31.89
N LYS A 92 -28.69 40.04 31.01
CA LYS A 92 -27.48 40.87 31.19
C LYS A 92 -27.57 41.71 32.47
N ALA A 93 -28.70 42.40 32.69
CA ALA A 93 -28.92 43.21 33.88
C ALA A 93 -28.94 42.36 35.17
N ARG A 94 -29.60 41.19 35.13
CA ARG A 94 -29.61 40.24 36.25
C ARG A 94 -28.19 39.77 36.60
N LEU A 95 -27.41 39.33 35.61
CA LEU A 95 -26.04 38.89 35.83
C LEU A 95 -25.17 40.02 36.40
N GLN A 96 -25.28 41.23 35.86
CA GLN A 96 -24.54 42.39 36.36
C GLN A 96 -24.88 42.69 37.83
N SER A 97 -26.17 42.68 38.19
CA SER A 97 -26.61 42.91 39.58
C SER A 97 -26.11 41.81 40.53
N GLN A 98 -26.10 40.55 40.09
CA GLN A 98 -25.61 39.42 40.87
C GLN A 98 -24.10 39.48 41.06
N LEU A 99 -23.33 39.79 40.00
CA LEU A 99 -21.89 39.95 40.07
C LEU A 99 -21.49 41.08 41.02
N GLN A 100 -22.19 42.22 40.98
CA GLN A 100 -21.93 43.33 41.89
C GLN A 100 -22.26 42.95 43.33
N ARG A 101 -23.45 42.39 43.59
CA ARG A 101 -23.87 42.02 44.94
C ARG A 101 -22.93 40.98 45.57
N ILE A 102 -22.75 39.85 44.89
CA ILE A 102 -21.91 38.74 45.39
C ILE A 102 -20.45 39.19 45.46
N GLY A 103 -19.97 39.94 44.47
CA GLY A 103 -18.61 40.49 44.46
C GLY A 103 -18.36 41.38 45.67
N THR A 104 -19.28 42.28 46.00
CA THR A 104 -19.14 43.12 47.21
C THR A 104 -19.26 42.33 48.51
N GLU A 105 -20.16 41.34 48.58
CA GLU A 105 -20.30 40.45 49.75
C GLU A 105 -19.06 39.59 50.00
N THR A 106 -18.32 39.25 48.94
CA THR A 106 -17.08 38.45 49.00
C THR A 106 -15.80 39.29 49.08
N GLY A 107 -15.91 40.62 49.15
CA GLY A 107 -14.78 41.54 49.33
C GLY A 107 -14.04 41.95 48.05
N PHE A 108 -14.58 41.63 46.87
CA PHE A 108 -14.05 42.14 45.60
C PHE A 108 -14.41 43.61 45.38
N ASN A 109 -13.55 44.32 44.64
CA ASN A 109 -13.84 45.68 44.18
C ASN A 109 -15.03 45.67 43.20
N LYS A 110 -15.90 46.69 43.27
CA LYS A 110 -17.07 46.86 42.40
C LYS A 110 -16.74 46.80 40.90
N THR A 111 -15.53 47.21 40.53
CA THR A 111 -15.07 47.26 39.12
C THR A 111 -14.35 45.98 38.66
N ALA A 112 -14.13 45.00 39.55
CA ALA A 112 -13.35 43.80 39.24
C ALA A 112 -13.91 43.01 38.03
N PHE A 113 -15.22 43.14 37.76
CA PHE A 113 -15.92 42.41 36.71
C PHE A 113 -16.40 43.27 35.54
N ASP A 114 -15.99 44.54 35.47
CA ASP A 114 -16.40 45.45 34.39
C ASP A 114 -16.00 44.93 33.00
N GLY A 115 -14.91 44.15 32.91
CA GLY A 115 -14.49 43.48 31.69
C GLY A 115 -15.55 42.51 31.14
N ILE A 116 -16.25 41.78 32.01
CA ILE A 116 -17.33 40.87 31.62
C ILE A 116 -18.55 41.68 31.14
N VAL A 117 -18.89 42.76 31.86
CA VAL A 117 -20.00 43.64 31.48
C VAL A 117 -19.74 44.25 30.10
N ARG A 118 -18.51 44.71 29.83
CA ARG A 118 -18.09 45.20 28.52
C ARG A 118 -18.20 44.11 27.44
N LEU A 119 -17.70 42.91 27.70
CA LEU A 119 -17.80 41.77 26.77
C LEU A 119 -19.26 41.44 26.40
N LEU A 120 -20.17 41.48 27.38
CA LEU A 120 -21.59 41.20 27.17
C LEU A 120 -22.30 42.29 26.35
N ASN A 121 -21.82 43.53 26.43
CA ASN A 121 -22.39 44.68 25.73
C ASN A 121 -21.82 44.86 24.32
N GLU A 122 -20.60 44.37 24.07
CA GLU A 122 -20.02 44.32 22.73
C GLU A 122 -20.70 43.24 21.86
N ALA A 123 -20.88 43.55 20.58
CA ALA A 123 -21.32 42.54 19.62
C ALA A 123 -20.20 41.52 19.39
N PRO A 124 -20.49 40.21 19.38
CA PRO A 124 -19.48 39.21 19.06
C PRO A 124 -18.92 39.47 17.66
N LYS A 125 -17.59 39.60 17.58
CA LYS A 125 -16.85 39.92 16.35
C LYS A 125 -16.44 38.61 15.66
N SER A 126 -16.40 38.64 14.33
CA SER A 126 -15.78 37.54 13.56
C SER A 126 -14.27 37.56 13.78
N PRO A 127 -13.60 36.39 13.71
CA PRO A 127 -12.14 36.33 13.86
C PRO A 127 -11.45 37.13 12.74
N ASP A 128 -10.36 37.79 13.08
CA ASP A 128 -9.58 38.61 12.16
C ASP A 128 -8.60 37.78 11.31
N SER A 129 -7.88 38.42 10.41
CA SER A 129 -6.88 37.73 9.56
C SER A 129 -5.71 37.16 10.38
N ILE A 130 -5.37 37.78 11.52
CA ILE A 130 -4.33 37.30 12.42
C ILE A 130 -4.74 35.93 12.99
N TYR A 131 -5.96 35.80 13.50
CA TYR A 131 -6.49 34.53 13.98
C TYR A 131 -6.37 33.42 12.94
N HIS A 132 -6.84 33.68 11.72
CA HIS A 132 -6.80 32.70 10.63
C HIS A 132 -5.37 32.30 10.29
N ASN A 133 -4.45 33.26 10.20
CA ASN A 133 -3.04 32.97 9.91
C ASN A 133 -2.35 32.20 11.04
N THR A 134 -2.60 32.57 12.30
CA THR A 134 -2.04 31.87 13.46
C THR A 134 -2.49 30.41 13.50
N PHE A 135 -3.79 30.15 13.37
CA PHE A 135 -4.31 28.79 13.41
C PHE A 135 -3.98 27.97 12.16
N LYS A 136 -3.94 28.61 10.98
CA LYS A 136 -3.42 27.96 9.76
C LYS A 136 -1.97 27.52 9.93
N ASN A 137 -1.12 28.34 10.55
CA ASN A 137 0.28 28.00 10.81
C ASN A 137 0.43 26.91 11.89
N LEU A 138 -0.35 27.00 12.98
CA LEU A 138 -0.34 25.97 14.03
C LEU A 138 -0.79 24.59 13.49
N PHE A 139 -1.67 24.58 12.49
CA PHE A 139 -2.22 23.38 11.88
C PHE A 139 -1.81 23.18 10.42
N ALA A 140 -0.63 23.65 10.01
CA ALA A 140 -0.16 23.60 8.63
C ALA A 140 -0.11 22.17 8.04
N GLY A 141 0.01 21.13 8.88
CA GLY A 141 -0.04 19.72 8.46
C GLY A 141 -1.45 19.15 8.27
N LEU A 142 -2.49 19.92 8.61
CA LEU A 142 -3.89 19.47 8.60
C LEU A 142 -4.79 20.38 7.72
N VAL A 143 -4.31 21.53 7.26
CA VAL A 143 -4.95 22.35 6.22
C VAL A 143 -4.01 22.40 5.03
N LEU A 144 -4.39 21.76 3.93
CA LEU A 144 -3.64 21.73 2.68
C LEU A 144 -4.31 22.61 1.65
N GLU A 145 -3.54 23.42 0.94
CA GLU A 145 -4.03 24.30 -0.11
C GLU A 145 -3.19 24.07 -1.37
N ASP A 146 -3.85 23.75 -2.47
CA ASP A 146 -3.23 23.54 -3.78
C ASP A 146 -4.03 24.26 -4.89
N SER A 147 -3.59 24.11 -6.15
CA SER A 147 -4.28 24.71 -7.30
C SER A 147 -5.71 24.21 -7.51
N ASN A 148 -6.07 23.07 -6.90
CA ASN A 148 -7.35 22.40 -7.08
C ASN A 148 -8.31 22.68 -5.91
N GLY A 149 -7.86 23.32 -4.83
CA GLY A 149 -8.71 23.75 -3.71
C GLY A 149 -8.03 23.65 -2.35
N VAL A 150 -8.86 23.65 -1.30
CA VAL A 150 -8.45 23.53 0.10
C VAL A 150 -8.97 22.22 0.68
N ARG A 151 -8.11 21.52 1.42
CA ARG A 151 -8.42 20.26 2.10
C ARG A 151 -8.16 20.40 3.59
N VAL A 152 -9.17 20.08 4.40
CA VAL A 152 -9.08 20.08 5.86
C VAL A 152 -9.08 18.63 6.34
N ILE A 153 -8.09 18.28 7.16
CA ILE A 153 -7.83 16.93 7.61
C ILE A 153 -8.19 16.80 9.09
N SER A 154 -9.07 15.85 9.40
CA SER A 154 -9.37 15.41 10.76
C SER A 154 -8.72 14.06 11.02
N VAL A 155 -7.98 13.95 12.12
CA VAL A 155 -7.28 12.71 12.50
C VAL A 155 -8.20 11.89 13.40
N VAL A 156 -8.50 10.67 12.98
CA VAL A 156 -9.41 9.75 13.67
C VAL A 156 -8.63 8.53 14.16
N LYS A 157 -8.94 8.08 15.37
CA LYS A 157 -8.37 6.88 15.98
C LYS A 157 -9.41 5.78 16.02
N ALA A 158 -9.24 4.76 15.20
CA ALA A 158 -10.11 3.59 15.16
C ALA A 158 -9.35 2.30 15.50
N SER A 159 -10.08 1.32 16.04
CA SER A 159 -9.56 -0.04 16.21
C SER A 159 -9.51 -0.77 14.87
N GLN A 160 -8.70 -1.82 14.74
CA GLN A 160 -8.56 -2.56 13.48
C GLN A 160 -9.87 -3.23 13.02
N VAL A 161 -10.72 -3.65 13.96
CA VAL A 161 -11.98 -4.37 13.68
C VAL A 161 -13.07 -3.43 13.17
N GLN A 162 -13.13 -2.21 13.69
CA GLN A 162 -14.18 -1.23 13.33
C GLN A 162 -13.82 -0.36 12.14
N ARG A 163 -12.55 -0.43 11.69
CA ARG A 163 -11.99 0.39 10.61
C ARG A 163 -12.77 0.27 9.31
N THR A 164 -13.02 -0.95 8.85
CA THR A 164 -13.65 -1.18 7.53
C THR A 164 -15.06 -0.61 7.49
N ASN A 165 -15.86 -0.90 8.51
CA ASN A 165 -17.23 -0.39 8.63
C ASN A 165 -17.27 1.15 8.70
N PHE A 166 -16.33 1.76 9.44
CA PHE A 166 -16.23 3.21 9.52
C PHE A 166 -15.88 3.85 8.17
N ILE A 167 -14.91 3.29 7.42
CA ILE A 167 -14.50 3.81 6.11
C ILE A 167 -15.67 3.77 5.12
N GLU A 168 -16.40 2.66 5.07
CA GLU A 168 -17.56 2.51 4.17
C GLU A 168 -18.67 3.52 4.51
N HIS A 169 -19.01 3.69 5.78
CA HIS A 169 -20.03 4.65 6.20
C HIS A 169 -19.63 6.10 5.94
N PHE A 170 -18.37 6.47 6.21
CA PHE A 170 -17.90 7.85 6.11
C PHE A 170 -17.69 8.33 4.67
N THR A 171 -17.40 7.42 3.73
CA THR A 171 -17.10 7.79 2.32
C THR A 171 -18.37 8.00 1.46
N SER A 172 -19.56 8.03 2.06
CA SER A 172 -20.83 8.15 1.33
C SER A 172 -21.11 9.55 0.75
N SER A 173 -20.31 10.57 1.12
CA SER A 173 -20.45 11.95 0.66
C SER A 173 -19.43 12.29 -0.45
N SER A 174 -19.84 12.98 -1.52
CA SER A 174 -18.98 13.27 -2.68
C SER A 174 -17.75 14.15 -2.43
N HIS A 175 -17.65 14.81 -1.28
CA HIS A 175 -16.58 15.77 -0.95
C HIS A 175 -15.79 15.37 0.32
N GLN A 176 -15.96 14.13 0.76
CA GLN A 176 -15.30 13.57 1.93
C GLN A 176 -14.68 12.23 1.57
N TYR A 177 -13.44 12.02 1.98
CA TYR A 177 -12.79 10.72 1.82
C TYR A 177 -11.93 10.39 3.04
N VAL A 178 -11.79 9.09 3.31
CA VAL A 178 -10.89 8.60 4.35
C VAL A 178 -9.65 8.03 3.68
N THR A 179 -8.48 8.42 4.18
CA THR A 179 -7.20 7.85 3.76
C THR A 179 -6.35 7.48 4.96
N ASP A 180 -5.42 6.55 4.76
CA ASP A 180 -4.47 6.17 5.77
C ASP A 180 -3.26 5.44 5.18
N ARG A 181 -2.19 5.34 5.96
CA ARG A 181 -0.94 4.71 5.53
C ARG A 181 -1.11 3.23 5.14
N GLN A 182 -1.96 2.49 5.86
CA GLN A 182 -2.24 1.07 5.61
C GLN A 182 -3.10 0.87 4.36
N MET A 183 -4.08 1.72 4.09
CA MET A 183 -4.89 1.72 2.87
C MET A 183 -4.02 2.04 1.65
N ILE A 184 -3.14 3.05 1.74
CA ILE A 184 -2.18 3.35 0.67
C ILE A 184 -1.27 2.14 0.43
N THR A 185 -0.68 1.59 1.49
CA THR A 185 0.23 0.44 1.37
C THR A 185 -0.48 -0.80 0.80
N SER A 186 -1.71 -1.10 1.25
CA SER A 186 -2.48 -2.25 0.78
C SER A 186 -2.96 -2.08 -0.66
N ARG A 187 -3.40 -0.87 -1.06
CA ARG A 187 -3.71 -0.56 -2.45
C ARG A 187 -2.49 -0.72 -3.35
N PHE A 188 -1.34 -0.19 -2.93
CA PHE A 188 -0.09 -0.34 -3.68
C PHE A 188 0.33 -1.82 -3.84
N VAL A 189 0.23 -2.61 -2.77
CA VAL A 189 0.49 -4.07 -2.82
C VAL A 189 -0.49 -4.79 -3.75
N THR A 190 -1.77 -4.39 -3.74
CA THR A 190 -2.80 -5.01 -4.59
C THR A 190 -2.57 -4.67 -6.06
N LEU A 191 -2.33 -3.39 -6.37
CA LEU A 191 -1.99 -2.95 -7.73
C LEU A 191 -0.77 -3.67 -8.28
N ILE A 192 0.32 -3.78 -7.49
CA ILE A 192 1.51 -4.52 -7.91
C ILE A 192 1.21 -6.00 -8.14
N ARG A 193 0.38 -6.61 -7.29
CA ARG A 193 0.00 -8.02 -7.44
C ARG A 193 -0.78 -8.24 -8.74
N ASP A 194 -1.75 -7.37 -9.02
CA ASP A 194 -2.59 -7.48 -10.21
C ASP A 194 -1.77 -7.21 -11.49
N ASP A 195 -0.95 -6.15 -11.48
CA ASP A 195 -0.02 -5.86 -12.58
C ASP A 195 0.97 -6.99 -12.82
N PHE A 196 1.44 -7.66 -11.76
CA PHE A 196 2.33 -8.79 -11.87
C PHE A 196 1.70 -9.97 -12.62
N TYR A 197 0.47 -10.36 -12.31
CA TYR A 197 -0.21 -11.44 -13.04
C TYR A 197 -0.42 -11.08 -14.50
N ASN A 198 -0.75 -9.81 -14.79
CA ASN A 198 -0.88 -9.30 -16.15
C ASN A 198 0.46 -9.35 -16.90
N ILE A 199 1.55 -8.87 -16.30
CA ILE A 199 2.89 -8.92 -16.88
C ILE A 199 3.30 -10.36 -17.16
N LEU A 200 3.15 -11.26 -16.18
CA LEU A 200 3.47 -12.68 -16.34
C LEU A 200 2.70 -13.31 -17.51
N PHE A 201 1.42 -12.99 -17.63
CA PHE A 201 0.58 -13.49 -18.72
C PHE A 201 1.06 -12.95 -20.08
N TYR A 202 1.28 -11.65 -20.20
CA TYR A 202 1.73 -11.03 -21.45
C TYR A 202 3.13 -11.50 -21.85
N THR A 203 4.08 -11.61 -20.90
CA THR A 203 5.44 -12.10 -21.19
C THR A 203 5.41 -13.57 -21.58
N SER A 204 4.67 -14.41 -20.87
CA SER A 204 4.52 -15.83 -21.21
C SER A 204 3.95 -16.01 -22.62
N PHE A 205 2.95 -15.20 -22.99
CA PHE A 205 2.38 -15.21 -24.33
C PHE A 205 3.42 -14.77 -25.37
N ILE A 206 4.09 -13.63 -25.17
CA ILE A 206 5.12 -13.13 -26.09
C ILE A 206 6.25 -14.15 -26.27
N VAL A 207 6.76 -14.75 -25.19
CA VAL A 207 7.82 -15.76 -25.23
C VAL A 207 7.35 -16.99 -25.97
N PHE A 208 6.15 -17.51 -25.67
CA PHE A 208 5.60 -18.67 -26.37
C PHE A 208 5.47 -18.41 -27.88
N PHE A 209 4.95 -17.26 -28.29
CA PHE A 209 4.85 -16.90 -29.71
C PHE A 209 6.21 -16.67 -30.37
N THR A 210 7.17 -16.09 -29.64
CA THR A 210 8.54 -15.90 -30.14
C THR A 210 9.20 -17.25 -30.41
N ILE A 211 9.07 -18.20 -29.48
CA ILE A 211 9.57 -19.57 -29.63
C ILE A 211 8.84 -20.28 -30.79
N LEU A 212 7.52 -20.11 -30.90
CA LEU A 212 6.72 -20.69 -31.98
C LEU A 212 7.17 -20.18 -33.35
N ILE A 213 7.40 -18.88 -33.50
CA ILE A 213 7.89 -18.26 -34.74
C ILE A 213 9.33 -18.71 -35.02
N SER A 214 10.19 -18.73 -34.00
CA SER A 214 11.60 -19.10 -34.14
C SER A 214 11.80 -20.54 -34.61
N TYR A 215 11.05 -21.49 -34.05
CA TYR A 215 11.19 -22.91 -34.38
C TYR A 215 10.17 -23.41 -35.42
N GLY A 216 9.12 -22.65 -35.71
CA GLY A 216 8.08 -22.98 -36.71
C GLY A 216 7.23 -24.20 -36.38
N ARG A 217 7.39 -24.79 -35.19
CA ARG A 217 6.69 -26.02 -34.77
C ARG A 217 6.17 -25.90 -33.35
N ILE A 218 4.87 -26.06 -33.20
CA ILE A 218 4.18 -25.91 -31.91
C ILE A 218 4.62 -26.96 -30.89
N GLU A 219 5.06 -28.14 -31.32
CA GLU A 219 5.52 -29.19 -30.40
C GLU A 219 6.85 -28.82 -29.73
N ILE A 220 7.77 -28.21 -30.50
CA ILE A 220 9.04 -27.72 -29.97
C ILE A 220 8.78 -26.55 -29.02
N ALA A 221 7.82 -25.68 -29.35
CA ALA A 221 7.43 -24.58 -28.50
C ALA A 221 6.88 -25.08 -27.14
N LEU A 222 5.97 -26.06 -27.16
CA LEU A 222 5.44 -26.67 -25.93
C LEU A 222 6.53 -27.40 -25.12
N ILE A 223 7.40 -28.17 -25.76
CA ILE A 223 8.51 -28.87 -25.07
C ILE A 223 9.47 -27.88 -24.40
N SER A 224 9.67 -26.70 -25.00
CA SER A 224 10.51 -25.65 -24.42
C SER A 224 9.79 -24.90 -23.30
N PHE A 225 8.48 -24.68 -23.42
CA PHE A 225 7.67 -23.89 -22.51
C PHE A 225 7.26 -24.63 -21.22
N ILE A 226 6.95 -25.93 -21.30
CA ILE A 226 6.52 -26.74 -20.14
C ILE A 226 7.53 -26.69 -18.97
N PRO A 227 8.84 -26.91 -19.20
CA PRO A 227 9.85 -26.79 -18.14
C PRO A 227 9.86 -25.40 -17.46
N MET A 228 9.64 -24.32 -18.23
CA MET A 228 9.58 -22.96 -17.69
C MET A 228 8.41 -22.81 -16.69
N VAL A 229 7.22 -23.28 -17.07
CA VAL A 229 6.03 -23.28 -16.20
C VAL A 229 6.23 -24.17 -14.97
N LEU A 230 6.85 -25.34 -15.12
CA LEU A 230 7.14 -26.23 -14.00
C LEU A 230 8.10 -25.60 -12.99
N THR A 231 9.12 -24.88 -13.47
CA THR A 231 10.02 -24.11 -12.60
C THR A 231 9.26 -23.06 -11.83
N TRP A 232 8.38 -22.32 -12.51
CA TRP A 232 7.55 -21.31 -11.86
C TRP A 232 6.70 -21.90 -10.71
N ILE A 233 6.03 -23.02 -10.97
CA ILE A 233 5.25 -23.74 -9.95
C ILE A 233 6.15 -24.23 -8.81
N CYS A 234 7.36 -24.69 -9.12
CA CYS A 234 8.33 -25.15 -8.12
C CYS A 234 8.80 -23.99 -7.22
N ILE A 235 9.07 -22.81 -7.79
CA ILE A 235 9.45 -21.61 -7.03
C ILE A 235 8.33 -21.21 -6.07
N LEU A 236 7.09 -21.06 -6.58
CA LEU A 236 5.95 -20.69 -5.74
C LEU A 236 5.65 -21.75 -4.67
N GLY A 237 5.74 -23.03 -5.03
CA GLY A 237 5.55 -24.14 -4.10
C GLY A 237 6.60 -24.16 -2.99
N LEU A 238 7.88 -23.98 -3.33
CA LEU A 238 8.96 -23.91 -2.36
C LEU A 238 8.86 -22.68 -1.47
N MET A 239 8.43 -21.53 -2.02
CA MET A 239 8.15 -20.34 -1.21
C MET A 239 7.04 -20.61 -0.18
N GLY A 240 5.96 -21.27 -0.59
CA GLY A 240 4.88 -21.68 0.31
C GLY A 240 5.36 -22.64 1.41
N LEU A 241 6.19 -23.62 1.06
CA LEU A 241 6.75 -24.59 2.02
C LEU A 241 7.73 -23.97 3.01
N LEU A 242 8.53 -23.00 2.57
CA LEU A 242 9.51 -22.30 3.41
C LEU A 242 8.89 -21.17 4.23
N GLY A 243 7.57 -20.96 4.13
CA GLY A 243 6.87 -19.90 4.83
C GLY A 243 7.27 -18.49 4.37
N ILE A 244 7.78 -18.36 3.15
CA ILE A 244 8.21 -17.09 2.58
C ILE A 244 6.95 -16.37 2.07
N GLU A 245 6.61 -15.24 2.70
CA GLU A 245 5.46 -14.44 2.28
C GLU A 245 5.63 -13.95 0.83
N PHE A 246 4.55 -14.03 0.07
CA PHE A 246 4.48 -13.47 -1.27
C PHE A 246 4.35 -11.95 -1.20
N ASN A 247 5.49 -11.26 -1.26
CA ASN A 247 5.60 -9.80 -1.17
C ASN A 247 6.09 -9.17 -2.49
N ILE A 248 6.01 -7.84 -2.59
CA ILE A 248 6.40 -7.06 -3.79
C ILE A 248 7.82 -7.40 -4.27
N ILE A 249 8.74 -7.64 -3.36
CA ILE A 249 10.14 -7.88 -3.69
C ILE A 249 10.32 -9.29 -4.26
N ASN A 250 9.70 -10.28 -3.64
CA ASN A 250 9.71 -11.66 -4.13
C ASN A 250 9.02 -11.80 -5.49
N ILE A 251 7.97 -11.01 -5.73
CA ILE A 251 7.28 -10.88 -7.02
C ILE A 251 8.27 -10.48 -8.12
N ILE A 252 9.00 -9.37 -7.93
CA ILE A 252 9.98 -8.86 -8.91
C ILE A 252 11.09 -9.87 -9.19
N ILE A 253 11.63 -10.48 -8.12
CA ILE A 253 12.69 -11.48 -8.25
C ILE A 253 12.21 -12.73 -8.98
N SER A 254 10.98 -13.15 -8.73
CA SER A 254 10.44 -14.32 -9.41
C SER A 254 10.31 -14.06 -10.93
N THR A 255 9.89 -12.87 -11.37
CA THR A 255 9.90 -12.49 -12.80
C THR A 255 11.31 -12.55 -13.40
N LEU A 256 12.33 -12.09 -12.65
CA LEU A 256 13.71 -12.13 -13.12
C LEU A 256 14.21 -13.57 -13.31
N ILE A 257 13.91 -14.45 -12.34
CA ILE A 257 14.26 -15.88 -12.44
C ILE A 257 13.52 -16.54 -13.59
N PHE A 258 12.26 -16.18 -13.82
CA PHE A 258 11.48 -16.66 -14.96
C PHE A 258 12.16 -16.31 -16.29
N GLY A 259 12.59 -15.05 -16.48
CA GLY A 259 13.31 -14.65 -17.68
C GLY A 259 14.65 -15.38 -17.88
N LEU A 260 15.43 -15.61 -16.81
CA LEU A 260 16.63 -16.44 -16.88
C LEU A 260 16.32 -17.90 -17.26
N GLY A 261 15.18 -18.41 -16.78
CA GLY A 261 14.70 -19.73 -17.14
C GLY A 261 14.37 -19.83 -18.63
N ASP A 262 13.74 -18.81 -19.19
CA ASP A 262 13.41 -18.76 -20.60
C ASP A 262 14.67 -18.94 -21.47
N ASP A 263 15.74 -18.21 -21.14
CA ASP A 263 17.03 -18.29 -21.83
C ASP A 263 17.63 -19.71 -21.75
N TYR A 264 17.70 -20.29 -20.55
CA TYR A 264 18.27 -21.63 -20.36
C TYR A 264 17.49 -22.69 -21.14
N SER A 265 16.17 -22.59 -21.15
CA SER A 265 15.34 -23.50 -21.92
C SER A 265 15.51 -23.30 -23.43
N ILE A 266 15.62 -22.08 -23.94
CA ILE A 266 15.91 -21.86 -25.37
C ILE A 266 17.26 -22.46 -25.78
N PHE A 267 18.32 -22.25 -24.99
CA PHE A 267 19.64 -22.80 -25.28
C PHE A 267 19.66 -24.34 -25.26
N ILE A 268 18.98 -24.97 -24.31
CA ILE A 268 18.88 -26.43 -24.25
C ILE A 268 18.09 -26.97 -25.45
N THR A 269 16.99 -26.32 -25.85
CA THR A 269 16.24 -26.70 -27.05
C THR A 269 17.09 -26.59 -28.31
N ASP A 270 17.87 -25.50 -28.48
CA ASP A 270 18.79 -25.35 -29.62
C ASP A 270 19.80 -26.50 -29.68
N GLY A 271 20.45 -26.81 -28.55
CA GLY A 271 21.41 -27.91 -28.46
C GLY A 271 20.80 -29.29 -28.77
N LEU A 272 19.55 -29.52 -28.36
CA LEU A 272 18.82 -30.76 -28.65
C LEU A 272 18.42 -30.85 -30.13
N LEU A 273 17.98 -29.75 -30.73
CA LEU A 273 17.64 -29.68 -32.15
C LEU A 273 18.85 -29.84 -33.04
N GLU A 274 19.99 -29.23 -32.69
CA GLU A 274 21.21 -29.36 -33.48
C GLU A 274 21.73 -30.81 -33.46
N LYS A 275 21.67 -31.47 -32.29
CA LYS A 275 21.96 -32.90 -32.17
C LYS A 275 21.00 -33.75 -33.00
N TYR A 276 19.71 -33.41 -33.03
CA TYR A 276 18.70 -34.12 -33.80
C TYR A 276 18.87 -33.95 -35.32
N LYS A 277 19.16 -32.73 -35.80
CA LYS A 277 19.27 -32.42 -37.23
C LYS A 277 20.61 -32.82 -37.84
N TYR A 278 21.72 -32.60 -37.12
CA TYR A 278 23.08 -32.72 -37.66
C TYR A 278 23.95 -33.76 -36.94
N GLY A 279 23.45 -34.41 -35.88
CA GLY A 279 24.22 -35.37 -35.09
C GLY A 279 25.35 -34.76 -34.26
N LYS A 280 25.48 -33.43 -34.21
CA LYS A 280 26.58 -32.74 -33.53
C LYS A 280 26.37 -32.69 -32.00
N PRO A 281 27.36 -33.03 -31.17
CA PRO A 281 27.22 -33.03 -29.71
C PRO A 281 27.43 -31.63 -29.10
N LYS A 282 26.70 -30.60 -29.57
CA LYS A 282 26.81 -29.23 -29.02
C LYS A 282 26.21 -29.07 -27.61
N LEU A 283 25.30 -29.98 -27.23
CA LEU A 283 24.60 -29.94 -25.95
C LEU A 283 25.55 -29.94 -24.74
N SER A 284 26.67 -30.66 -24.78
CA SER A 284 27.62 -30.70 -23.66
C SER A 284 28.25 -29.33 -23.40
N SER A 285 28.65 -28.61 -24.45
CA SER A 285 29.22 -27.26 -24.34
C SER A 285 28.18 -26.27 -23.81
N ILE A 286 26.95 -26.31 -24.33
CA ILE A 286 25.84 -25.44 -23.86
C ILE A 286 25.55 -25.68 -22.38
N ARG A 287 25.53 -26.94 -21.94
CA ARG A 287 25.32 -27.27 -20.52
C ARG A 287 26.36 -26.61 -19.62
N VAL A 288 27.64 -26.71 -19.97
CA VAL A 288 28.72 -26.07 -19.20
C VAL A 288 28.55 -24.56 -19.13
N SER A 289 28.17 -23.91 -20.24
CA SER A 289 27.89 -22.47 -20.25
C SER A 289 26.72 -22.08 -19.33
N ILE A 290 25.63 -22.87 -19.33
CA ILE A 290 24.47 -22.65 -18.44
C ILE A 290 24.87 -22.85 -16.98
N TYR A 291 25.61 -23.91 -16.64
CA TYR A 291 26.10 -24.15 -15.28
C TYR A 291 26.96 -22.98 -14.78
N LEU A 292 27.87 -22.48 -15.63
CA LEU A 292 28.74 -21.36 -15.27
C LEU A 292 27.93 -20.08 -15.07
N SER A 293 26.98 -19.78 -15.95
CA SER A 293 26.07 -18.63 -15.81
C SER A 293 25.23 -18.71 -14.54
N ALA A 294 24.61 -19.86 -14.26
CA ALA A 294 23.80 -20.04 -13.06
C ALA A 294 24.65 -19.89 -11.79
N MET A 295 25.89 -20.41 -11.78
CA MET A 295 26.79 -20.29 -10.64
C MET A 295 27.20 -18.84 -10.36
N THR A 296 27.51 -18.05 -11.40
CA THR A 296 27.86 -16.63 -11.20
C THR A 296 26.66 -15.84 -10.67
N THR A 297 25.44 -16.13 -11.14
CA THR A 297 24.22 -15.49 -10.63
C THR A 297 23.89 -15.93 -9.19
N ILE A 298 24.03 -17.22 -8.86
CA ILE A 298 23.84 -17.73 -7.50
C ILE A 298 24.84 -17.09 -6.54
N ILE A 299 26.11 -16.93 -6.93
CA ILE A 299 27.11 -16.25 -6.10
C ILE A 299 26.75 -14.77 -5.96
N GLY A 300 26.44 -14.08 -7.06
CA GLY A 300 26.10 -12.65 -7.05
C GLY A 300 24.88 -12.34 -6.18
N LEU A 301 23.78 -13.08 -6.36
CA LEU A 301 22.55 -12.90 -5.57
C LEU A 301 22.65 -13.54 -4.18
N GLY A 302 23.44 -14.59 -4.01
CA GLY A 302 23.63 -15.31 -2.76
C GLY A 302 24.39 -14.50 -1.71
N VAL A 303 25.28 -13.59 -2.11
CA VAL A 303 25.98 -12.67 -1.18
C VAL A 303 24.98 -11.82 -0.37
N LEU A 304 23.78 -11.55 -0.91
CA LEU A 304 22.75 -10.79 -0.19
C LEU A 304 22.20 -11.51 1.05
N ILE A 305 22.44 -12.81 1.23
CA ILE A 305 22.09 -13.53 2.47
C ILE A 305 22.78 -12.89 3.70
N PHE A 306 23.99 -12.34 3.52
CA PHE A 306 24.73 -11.70 4.61
C PHE A 306 24.24 -10.28 4.93
N ALA A 307 23.32 -9.73 4.14
CA ALA A 307 22.75 -8.42 4.42
C ALA A 307 21.89 -8.46 5.69
N LYS A 308 21.94 -7.41 6.51
CA LYS A 308 21.07 -7.29 7.70
C LYS A 308 19.62 -6.99 7.36
N HIS A 309 19.35 -6.53 6.14
CA HIS A 309 18.01 -6.12 5.74
C HIS A 309 17.16 -7.35 5.36
N PRO A 310 16.02 -7.62 6.04
CA PRO A 310 15.23 -8.83 5.82
C PRO A 310 14.80 -9.02 4.36
N ALA A 311 14.47 -7.93 3.66
CA ALA A 311 14.11 -7.99 2.25
C ALA A 311 15.26 -8.51 1.35
N LEU A 312 16.51 -8.11 1.63
CA LEU A 312 17.67 -8.56 0.85
C LEU A 312 17.96 -10.04 1.09
N GLN A 313 17.77 -10.52 2.32
CA GLN A 313 17.86 -11.94 2.64
C GLN A 313 16.78 -12.76 1.92
N SER A 314 15.54 -12.26 1.86
CA SER A 314 14.44 -12.89 1.12
C SER A 314 14.75 -12.97 -0.38
N ILE A 315 15.27 -11.89 -0.98
CA ILE A 315 15.72 -11.88 -2.39
C ILE A 315 16.74 -12.98 -2.63
N ALA A 316 17.75 -13.05 -1.78
CA ALA A 316 18.84 -14.00 -1.95
C ALA A 316 18.36 -15.44 -1.87
N LEU A 317 17.54 -15.75 -0.87
CA LEU A 317 17.03 -17.10 -0.63
C LEU A 317 16.10 -17.56 -1.76
N VAL A 318 15.16 -16.71 -2.19
CA VAL A 318 14.26 -17.02 -3.32
C VAL A 318 15.05 -17.18 -4.62
N SER A 319 16.06 -16.33 -4.86
CA SER A 319 16.90 -16.39 -6.07
C SER A 319 17.72 -17.67 -6.14
N VAL A 320 18.41 -18.02 -5.06
CA VAL A 320 19.25 -19.23 -5.01
C VAL A 320 18.40 -20.47 -5.26
N ILE A 321 17.26 -20.57 -4.58
CA ILE A 321 16.35 -21.70 -4.74
C ILE A 321 15.76 -21.74 -6.14
N GLY A 322 15.30 -20.60 -6.67
CA GLY A 322 14.66 -20.57 -7.98
C GLY A 322 15.62 -20.87 -9.12
N ILE A 323 16.85 -20.36 -9.08
CA ILE A 323 17.87 -20.67 -10.09
C ILE A 323 18.28 -22.14 -10.01
N LEU A 324 18.45 -22.70 -8.81
CA LEU A 324 18.75 -24.13 -8.64
C LEU A 324 17.62 -25.01 -9.18
N SER A 325 16.36 -24.70 -8.83
CA SER A 325 15.19 -25.41 -9.35
C SER A 325 15.11 -25.33 -10.88
N MET A 326 15.33 -24.14 -11.46
CA MET A 326 15.34 -23.94 -12.90
C MET A 326 16.41 -24.79 -13.58
N LEU A 327 17.62 -24.78 -13.02
CA LEU A 327 18.75 -25.54 -13.56
C LEU A 327 18.45 -27.05 -13.52
N LEU A 328 17.88 -27.56 -12.43
CA LEU A 328 17.50 -28.97 -12.34
C LEU A 328 16.39 -29.34 -13.33
N ILE A 329 15.37 -28.50 -13.48
CA ILE A 329 14.23 -28.75 -14.37
C ILE A 329 14.64 -28.65 -15.84
N SER A 330 15.35 -27.60 -16.24
CA SER A 330 15.84 -27.41 -17.61
C SER A 330 16.80 -28.53 -18.03
N GLN A 331 17.68 -29.01 -17.14
CA GLN A 331 18.66 -30.02 -17.50
C GLN A 331 18.09 -31.44 -17.55
N ASN A 332 17.07 -31.75 -16.73
CA ASN A 332 16.51 -33.09 -16.63
C ASN A 332 15.18 -33.22 -17.39
N ILE A 333 14.20 -32.38 -17.06
CA ILE A 333 12.82 -32.51 -17.59
C ILE A 333 12.79 -32.18 -19.08
N GLN A 334 13.48 -31.13 -19.51
CA GLN A 334 13.41 -30.69 -20.91
C GLN A 334 14.02 -31.71 -21.90
N PRO A 335 15.23 -32.28 -21.69
CA PRO A 335 15.73 -33.36 -22.53
C PRO A 335 14.89 -34.62 -22.45
N LEU A 336 14.28 -34.93 -21.30
CA LEU A 336 13.37 -36.08 -21.16
C LEU A 336 12.13 -35.92 -22.03
N LEU A 337 11.48 -34.74 -21.98
CA LEU A 337 10.33 -34.41 -22.82
C LEU A 337 10.71 -34.46 -24.31
N PHE A 338 11.82 -33.83 -24.69
CA PHE A 338 12.30 -33.83 -26.08
C PHE A 338 12.61 -35.25 -26.58
N ASN A 339 13.30 -36.07 -25.77
CA ASN A 339 13.64 -37.43 -26.15
C ASN A 339 12.40 -38.31 -26.26
N TYR A 340 11.42 -38.14 -25.37
CA TYR A 340 10.17 -38.90 -25.40
C TYR A 340 9.31 -38.58 -26.63
N PHE A 341 9.07 -37.28 -26.91
CA PHE A 341 8.16 -36.86 -27.98
C PHE A 341 8.79 -36.88 -29.39
N ILE A 342 10.10 -36.65 -29.49
CA ILE A 342 10.79 -36.51 -30.79
C ILE A 342 11.77 -37.67 -31.03
N GLN A 343 12.77 -37.84 -30.17
CA GLN A 343 13.94 -38.67 -30.51
C GLN A 343 13.68 -40.19 -30.42
N LYS A 344 12.94 -40.68 -29.41
CA LYS A 344 12.54 -42.10 -29.30
C LYS A 344 11.61 -42.54 -30.44
N ARG A 345 10.76 -41.65 -30.95
CA ARG A 345 9.89 -41.96 -32.11
C ARG A 345 10.66 -41.96 -33.42
N ALA A 346 11.51 -40.95 -33.63
CA ALA A 346 12.39 -40.89 -34.78
C ALA A 346 13.33 -42.11 -34.86
N ASN A 347 13.89 -42.55 -33.73
CA ASN A 347 14.72 -43.75 -33.66
C ASN A 347 13.93 -45.04 -33.99
N LYS A 348 12.62 -45.05 -33.74
CA LYS A 348 11.71 -46.14 -34.15
C LYS A 348 11.16 -45.96 -35.58
N LYS A 349 11.72 -45.05 -36.38
CA LYS A 349 11.27 -44.66 -37.74
C LYS A 349 9.83 -44.13 -37.84
N PHE A 350 9.22 -43.72 -36.72
CA PHE A 350 7.94 -43.02 -36.75
C PHE A 350 8.17 -41.52 -36.91
N HIS A 351 7.22 -40.83 -37.55
CA HIS A 351 7.23 -39.37 -37.54
C HIS A 351 7.22 -38.84 -36.09
N PRO A 352 7.95 -37.74 -35.80
CA PRO A 352 7.84 -37.04 -34.53
C PRO A 352 6.39 -36.69 -34.25
N PHE A 353 5.99 -36.65 -32.98
CA PHE A 353 4.65 -36.19 -32.63
C PHE A 353 4.39 -34.82 -33.29
N THR A 354 3.29 -34.73 -34.01
CA THR A 354 2.74 -33.49 -34.55
C THR A 354 1.37 -33.30 -33.92
N LEU A 355 1.02 -32.07 -33.51
CA LEU A 355 -0.31 -31.80 -32.94
C LEU A 355 -1.45 -32.10 -33.93
N TRP A 356 -1.13 -32.16 -35.23
CA TRP A 356 -1.99 -32.66 -36.31
C TRP A 356 -2.21 -34.18 -36.33
N SER A 357 -1.58 -34.98 -35.47
CA SER A 357 -1.88 -36.42 -35.37
C SER A 357 -2.97 -36.74 -34.33
N PHE A 358 -3.55 -35.72 -33.68
CA PHE A 358 -4.64 -35.85 -32.71
C PHE A 358 -6.02 -35.48 -33.26
N THR A 359 -6.08 -34.92 -34.46
CA THR A 359 -7.27 -34.74 -35.29
C THR A 359 -7.18 -35.70 -36.46
#